data_AF-R6LIK8-F1
#
_entry.id   AF-R6LIK8-F1
#
_cell.length_a   1.000
_cell.length_b   1.000
_cell.length_c   1.000
_cell.angle_alpha   90.00
_cell.angle_beta   90.00
_cell.angle_gamma   90.00
#
_symmetry.space_group_name_H-M   'P 1'
#
loop_
_entity.id
_entity.type
_entity.pdbx_description
1 polymer ?
#
loop_
_entity_poly.entity_id
_entity_poly.type
_entity_poly.pdbx_seq_one_letter_code
_entity_poly.pdbx_strand_id
1 'polypeptide(L)' 'MFEKIRSYLAAQLDISPDEITRETTFESLGIDSLDTVEMVMDLESELGVDLEMEEKLNTVGELVDFVESRLD' A
#
# COMPACT_ATOMS: atom_id res chain seq x y z
N MET A 1 -2.79 -10.55 2.67
CA MET A 1 -2.56 -9.40 1.77
C MET A 1 -1.17 -8.78 1.89
N PHE A 2 -0.58 -8.73 3.09
CA PHE A 2 0.72 -8.10 3.34
C PHE A 2 1.81 -8.41 2.30
N GLU A 3 2.09 -9.68 2.02
CA GLU A 3 3.15 -10.07 1.07
C GLU A 3 2.93 -9.56 -0.36
N LYS A 4 1.66 -9.42 -0.80
CA LYS A 4 1.35 -8.86 -2.13
C LYS A 4 1.69 -7.38 -2.20
N ILE A 5 1.18 -6.60 -1.24
CA ILE A 5 1.43 -5.15 -1.15
C ILE A 5 2.92 -4.89 -0.94
N ARG A 6 3.58 -5.68 -0.09
CA ARG A 6 5.03 -5.64 0.13
C ARG A 6 5.81 -5.89 -1.16
N SER A 7 5.46 -6.92 -1.92
CA SER A 7 6.14 -7.23 -3.20
C SER A 7 5.92 -6.14 -4.24
N TYR A 8 4.70 -5.59 -4.31
CA TYR A 8 4.35 -4.47 -5.19
C TYR A 8 5.20 -3.22 -4.86
N LEU A 9 5.23 -2.83 -3.58
CA LEU A 9 6.01 -1.68 -3.10
C LEU A 9 7.51 -1.86 -3.36
N ALA A 10 8.04 -3.06 -3.08
CA ALA A 10 9.45 -3.36 -3.31
C ALA A 10 9.83 -3.23 -4.80
N ALA A 11 8.95 -3.69 -5.70
CA ALA A 11 9.16 -3.57 -7.14
C ALA A 11 9.07 -2.12 -7.63
N GLN A 12 8.12 -1.33 -7.11
CA GLN A 12 7.92 0.06 -7.51
C GLN A 12 9.07 0.97 -7.05
N LEU A 13 9.60 0.70 -5.86
CA LEU A 13 10.66 1.51 -5.23
C LEU A 13 12.08 1.02 -5.54
N ASP A 14 12.22 -0.12 -6.22
CA ASP A 14 13.52 -0.79 -6.48
C ASP A 14 14.31 -1.05 -5.18
N ILE A 15 13.63 -1.51 -4.14
CA ILE A 15 14.20 -1.85 -2.83
C ILE A 15 13.97 -3.33 -2.48
N SER A 16 14.67 -3.82 -1.46
CA SER A 16 14.41 -5.18 -0.98
C SER A 16 13.07 -5.22 -0.23
N PRO A 17 12.21 -6.24 -0.47
CA PRO A 17 11.00 -6.42 0.33
C PRO A 17 11.33 -6.59 1.81
N ASP A 18 12.52 -7.08 2.17
CA ASP A 18 12.97 -7.24 3.56
C ASP A 18 13.13 -5.91 4.31
N GLU A 19 13.20 -4.79 3.59
CA GLU A 19 13.22 -3.44 4.17
C GLU A 19 11.81 -2.91 4.46
N ILE A 20 10.77 -3.60 3.97
CA ILE A 20 9.37 -3.21 4.14
C ILE A 20 8.73 -4.06 5.22
N THR A 21 8.32 -3.40 6.29
CA THR A 21 7.61 -3.98 7.43
C THR A 21 6.22 -3.35 7.56
N ARG A 22 5.36 -3.92 8.40
CA ARG A 22 4.05 -3.30 8.70
C ARG A 22 4.16 -1.94 9.38
N GLU A 23 5.27 -1.69 10.08
CA GLU A 23 5.53 -0.41 10.77
C GLU A 23 6.20 0.62 9.86
N THR A 24 6.69 0.20 8.70
CA THR A 24 7.34 1.10 7.72
C THR A 24 6.34 2.14 7.25
N THR A 25 6.74 3.42 7.27
CA THR A 25 5.89 4.53 6.82
C THR A 25 6.09 4.81 5.34
N PHE A 26 5.04 5.25 4.66
CA PHE A 26 5.14 5.68 3.25
C PHE A 26 6.16 6.80 3.07
N GLU A 27 6.22 7.74 4.01
CA GLU A 27 7.22 8.81 4.02
C GLU A 27 8.66 8.27 4.09
N SER A 28 8.92 7.22 4.89
CA SER A 28 10.25 6.60 4.98
C SER A 28 10.68 5.89 3.70
N LEU A 29 9.70 5.47 2.89
CA LEU A 29 9.90 4.87 1.57
C LEU A 29 9.99 5.92 0.46
N GLY A 30 9.86 7.21 0.79
CA GLY A 30 9.85 8.29 -0.20
C GLY A 30 8.54 8.38 -1.00
N ILE A 31 7.47 7.73 -0.54
CA ILE A 31 6.14 7.77 -1.14
C ILE A 31 5.40 8.98 -0.59
N ASP A 32 4.94 9.85 -1.50
CA ASP A 32 4.13 11.00 -1.15
C ASP A 32 2.62 10.71 -1.22
N SER A 33 1.79 11.73 -0.95
CA SER A 33 0.34 11.57 -0.98
C SER A 33 -0.22 11.25 -2.37
N LEU A 34 0.42 11.71 -3.45
CA LEU A 34 0.01 11.41 -4.82
C LEU A 34 0.36 9.96 -5.16
N ASP A 35 1.57 9.52 -4.81
CA ASP A 35 2.00 8.13 -4.99
C ASP A 35 1.07 7.14 -4.27
N THR A 36 0.59 7.50 -3.06
CA THR A 36 -0.39 6.67 -2.35
C THR A 36 -1.73 6.57 -3.08
N VAL A 37 -2.18 7.63 -3.75
CA VAL A 37 -3.43 7.60 -4.53
C VAL A 37 -3.28 6.71 -5.76
N GLU A 38 -2.18 6.83 -6.51
CA GLU A 38 -1.92 5.97 -7.67
C GLU A 38 -1.85 4.50 -7.28
N MET A 39 -1.13 4.18 -6.20
CA MET A 39 -1.04 2.82 -5.67
C MET A 39 -2.41 2.25 -5.28
N VAL A 40 -3.27 3.04 -4.63
CA VAL A 40 -4.61 2.56 -4.29
C VAL A 40 -5.46 2.33 -5.52
N MET A 41 -5.40 3.21 -6.52
CA MET A 41 -6.10 3.01 -7.80
C MET A 41 -5.62 1.74 -8.54
N ASP A 42 -4.33 1.45 -8.51
CA ASP A 42 -3.78 0.21 -9.10
C ASP A 42 -4.27 -1.03 -8.34
N LEU A 43 -4.30 -0.97 -6.99
CA LEU A 43 -4.83 -2.04 -6.15
C LEU A 43 -6.34 -2.23 -6.36
N GLU A 44 -7.13 -1.16 -6.48
CA GLU A 44 -8.56 -1.21 -6.82
C GLU A 44 -8.80 -1.98 -8.12
N SER A 45 -8.03 -1.64 -9.16
CA SER A 45 -8.10 -2.27 -10.48
C SER A 45 -7.67 -3.73 -10.44
N GLU A 46 -6.59 -4.06 -9.74
CA GLU A 46 -6.09 -5.45 -9.62
C GLU A 46 -7.04 -6.35 -8.83
N LEU A 47 -7.62 -5.81 -7.75
CA LEU A 47 -8.46 -6.56 -6.82
C LEU A 47 -9.94 -6.51 -7.18
N GLY A 48 -10.35 -5.58 -8.06
CA GLY A 48 -11.74 -5.37 -8.45
C GLY A 48 -12.61 -4.84 -7.30
N VAL A 49 -12.03 -4.05 -6.40
CA VAL A 49 -12.71 -3.43 -5.26
C VAL A 49 -12.62 -1.92 -5.34
N ASP A 50 -13.56 -1.24 -4.68
CA ASP A 50 -13.58 0.21 -4.53
C ASP A 50 -12.94 0.56 -3.17
N LEU A 51 -11.80 1.23 -3.20
CA LEU A 51 -10.98 1.57 -2.04
C LEU A 51 -11.03 3.08 -1.84
N GLU A 52 -12.24 3.64 -1.66
CA GLU A 52 -12.43 5.05 -1.32
C GLU A 52 -11.61 5.42 -0.07
N MET A 53 -10.49 6.11 -0.28
CA MET A 53 -9.63 6.61 0.78
C MET A 53 -10.25 7.85 1.43
N GLU A 54 -10.90 7.68 2.57
CA GLU A 54 -11.38 8.80 3.38
C GLU A 54 -10.27 9.42 4.24
N GLU A 55 -9.24 8.64 4.58
CA GLU A 55 -8.16 9.03 5.47
C GLU A 55 -6.77 8.75 4.88
N LYS A 56 -5.79 9.54 5.31
CA LYS A 56 -4.38 9.36 4.90
C LYS A 56 -3.80 8.14 5.61
N LEU A 57 -3.35 7.16 4.82
CA LEU A 57 -2.57 6.03 5.31
C LEU A 57 -1.13 6.48 5.57
N ASN A 58 -0.57 6.11 6.72
CA ASN A 58 0.78 6.50 7.12
C ASN A 58 1.75 5.33 7.02
N THR A 59 1.29 4.12 7.32
CA THR A 59 2.09 2.89 7.35
C THR A 59 1.62 1.85 6.35
N VAL A 60 2.55 0.98 5.94
CA VAL A 60 2.23 -0.17 5.09
C VAL A 60 1.22 -1.10 5.76
N GLY A 61 1.29 -1.25 7.09
CA GLY A 61 0.33 -2.02 7.86
C GLY A 61 -1.10 -1.50 7.72
N GLU A 62 -1.29 -0.18 7.84
CA GLU A 62 -2.61 0.46 7.68
C GLU A 62 -3.18 0.23 6.28
N LEU A 63 -2.37 0.34 5.23
CA LEU A 63 -2.81 0.04 3.86
C LEU A 63 -3.27 -1.41 3.73
N VAL A 64 -2.52 -2.33 4.31
CA VAL A 64 -2.82 -3.77 4.24
C VAL A 64 -4.12 -4.09 4.95
N ASP A 65 -4.31 -3.55 6.15
CA ASP A 65 -5.54 -3.72 6.92
C ASP A 65 -6.73 -3.06 6.23
N PHE A 66 -6.53 -1.89 5.63
CA PHE A 66 -7.54 -1.20 4.84
C PHE A 66 -8.00 -2.03 3.64
N VAL A 67 -7.06 -2.53 2.83
CA VAL A 67 -7.36 -3.37 1.67
C VAL A 67 -8.03 -4.69 2.09
N GLU A 68 -7.54 -5.33 3.15
CA GLU A 68 -8.17 -6.56 3.68
C GLU A 68 -9.61 -6.31 4.14
N SER A 69 -9.89 -5.17 4.79
CA SER A 69 -11.24 -4.82 5.25
C SER A 69 -12.28 -4.61 4.13
N ARG A 70 -11.83 -4.41 2.89
CA ARG A 70 -12.68 -4.18 1.72
C ARG A 70 -12.87 -5.43 0.85
N LEU A 71 -12.15 -6.51 1.16
CA LEU A 71 -12.21 -7.78 0.43
C LEU A 71 -13.04 -8.87 1.13
N ASP A 72 -13.55 -8.59 2.33
CA ASP A 72 -14.48 -9.47 3.07
C ASP A 72 -15.91 -9.45 2.50
#